data_AF-A0A7Y5QF33-F1
#
_entry.id   AF-A0A7Y5QF33-F1
#
_cell.length_a   1.000
_cell.length_b   1.000
_cell.length_c   1.000
_cell.angle_alpha   90.00
_cell.angle_beta   90.00
_cell.angle_gamma   90.00
#
_symmetry.space_group_name_H-M   'P 1'
#
loop_
_entity.id
_entity.type
_entity.pdbx_description
1 polymer ?
#
loop_
_entity_poly.entity_id
_entity_poly.type
_entity_poly.pdbx_seq_one_letter_code
_entity_poly.pdbx_strand_id
1 'polypeptide(L)' 'MVTLDPYLRLLPEISRVPGQSMWMTYDAEADVMYINFKRPSLADDSELTDDDVIIRYQGDEVIGYTILHISDRRAS' A
#
# COMPACT_ATOMS: atom_id res chain seq x y z
N MET A 1 -8.10 18.24 -16.02
CA MET A 1 -7.51 17.19 -16.87
C MET A 1 -6.67 16.32 -15.95
N VAL A 2 -6.87 15.00 -15.92
CA VAL A 2 -6.05 14.13 -15.07
C VAL A 2 -4.66 14.05 -15.69
N THR A 3 -3.62 14.40 -14.92
CA THR A 3 -2.23 14.23 -15.33
C THR A 3 -1.85 12.76 -15.19
N LEU A 4 -1.35 12.15 -16.27
CA LEU A 4 -1.00 10.73 -16.28
C LEU A 4 0.35 10.45 -15.62
N ASP A 5 1.26 11.42 -15.60
CA ASP A 5 2.65 11.27 -15.15
C ASP A 5 2.80 10.66 -13.75
N PRO A 6 2.02 11.05 -12.71
CA PRO A 6 2.14 10.44 -11.38
C PRO A 6 1.82 8.94 -11.40
N TYR A 7 0.91 8.50 -12.25
CA TYR A 7 0.53 7.09 -12.39
C TYR A 7 1.57 6.29 -13.18
N LEU A 8 2.22 6.91 -14.18
CA LEU A 8 3.29 6.25 -14.93
C LEU A 8 4.49 5.92 -14.02
N ARG A 9 4.73 6.73 -12.98
CA ARG A 9 5.78 6.46 -11.98
C ARG A 9 5.52 5.20 -11.14
N LEU A 10 4.28 4.72 -11.07
CA LEU A 10 3.93 3.49 -10.35
C LEU A 10 4.15 2.22 -11.17
N LEU A 11 4.27 2.33 -12.51
CA LEU A 11 4.37 1.16 -13.40
C LEU A 11 5.55 0.22 -13.07
N PRO A 12 6.77 0.73 -12.79
CA PRO A 12 7.89 -0.15 -12.44
C PRO A 12 7.62 -0.95 -11.18
N GLU A 13 7.00 -0.32 -10.17
CA GLU A 13 6.72 -0.99 -8.90
C GLU A 13 5.63 -2.05 -9.05
N ILE A 14 4.55 -1.76 -9.78
CA ILE A 14 3.49 -2.76 -10.07
C ILE A 14 4.07 -3.98 -10.80
N SER A 15 5.01 -3.78 -11.73
CA SER A 15 5.62 -4.89 -12.48
C SER A 15 6.43 -5.86 -11.61
N ARG A 16 6.88 -5.42 -10.43
CA ARG A 16 7.68 -6.20 -9.47
C ARG A 16 6.84 -6.90 -8.41
N VAL A 17 5.58 -6.49 -8.23
CA VAL A 17 4.67 -7.11 -7.26
C VAL A 17 4.32 -8.53 -7.72
N PRO A 18 4.33 -9.53 -6.83
CA PRO A 18 3.83 -10.88 -7.11
C PRO A 18 2.41 -10.85 -7.69
N GLY A 19 2.18 -11.51 -8.83
CA GLY A 19 0.88 -11.49 -9.51
C GLY A 19 0.55 -10.19 -10.26
N GLN A 20 1.47 -9.21 -10.28
CA GLN A 20 1.43 -7.97 -11.08
C GLN A 20 0.12 -7.16 -10.90
N SER A 21 -0.50 -7.29 -9.73
CA SER A 21 -1.77 -6.66 -9.40
C SER A 21 -1.66 -6.00 -8.04
N MET A 22 -2.18 -4.78 -7.93
CA MET A 22 -2.17 -4.00 -6.70
C MET A 22 -3.52 -3.30 -6.52
N TRP A 23 -4.08 -3.35 -5.31
CA TRP A 23 -5.33 -2.68 -4.97
C TRP A 23 -5.08 -1.65 -3.88
N MET A 24 -5.39 -0.40 -4.18
CA MET A 24 -5.21 0.74 -3.28
C MET A 24 -6.57 1.32 -2.89
N THR A 25 -6.77 1.53 -1.59
CA THR A 25 -7.96 2.20 -1.05
C THR A 25 -7.51 3.23 -0.03
N TYR A 26 -7.88 4.49 -0.25
CA TYR A 26 -7.71 5.55 0.74
C TYR A 26 -9.00 5.71 1.55
N ASP A 27 -8.90 5.48 2.85
CA ASP A 27 -9.94 5.79 3.82
C ASP A 27 -9.69 7.18 4.39
N ALA A 28 -10.49 8.15 3.93
CA ALA A 28 -10.34 9.54 4.32
C ALA A 28 -10.83 9.83 5.74
N GLU A 29 -11.70 8.98 6.31
CA GLU A 29 -12.19 9.14 7.68
C GLU A 29 -11.11 8.73 8.69
N ALA A 30 -10.42 7.62 8.41
CA ALA A 30 -9.33 7.13 9.23
C ALA A 30 -7.96 7.79 8.92
N ASP A 31 -7.84 8.49 7.78
CA ASP A 31 -6.56 8.98 7.21
C ASP A 31 -5.54 7.85 6.95
N VAL A 32 -6.03 6.75 6.35
CA VAL A 32 -5.26 5.51 6.13
C VAL A 32 -5.29 5.09 4.65
N MET A 33 -4.14 4.69 4.11
CA MET A 33 -4.05 4.03 2.79
C MET A 33 -3.80 2.54 2.97
N TYR A 34 -4.67 1.73 2.39
CA TYR A 34 -4.49 0.29 2.28
C TYR A 34 -3.93 -0.05 0.90
N ILE A 35 -2.82 -0.80 0.86
CA ILE A 35 -2.24 -1.37 -0.37
C ILE A 35 -2.27 -2.89 -0.22
N ASN A 36 -2.88 -3.58 -1.18
CA ASN A 36 -2.96 -5.05 -1.17
C ASN A 36 -2.32 -5.61 -2.44
N PHE A 37 -1.53 -6.67 -2.29
CA PHE A 37 -0.89 -7.41 -3.39
C PHE A 37 -1.57 -8.75 -3.70
N LYS A 38 -2.45 -9.20 -2.79
CA LYS A 38 -3.21 -10.45 -2.91
C LYS A 38 -4.68 -10.25 -2.59
N ARG A 39 -5.55 -11.03 -3.20
CA ARG A 39 -6.97 -11.13 -2.83
C ARG A 39 -7.41 -12.60 -2.69
N PRO A 40 -8.05 -12.99 -1.57
CA PRO A 40 -8.27 -12.20 -0.36
C PRO A 40 -6.94 -11.92 0.37
N SER A 41 -6.81 -10.72 0.96
CA SER A 41 -5.62 -10.33 1.74
C SER A 41 -5.85 -10.71 3.20
N LEU A 42 -5.58 -11.97 3.52
CA LEU A 42 -5.68 -12.53 4.87
C LEU A 42 -4.27 -12.60 5.46
N ALA A 43 -3.94 -11.63 6.31
CA ALA A 43 -2.66 -11.61 7.02
C ALA A 43 -2.72 -12.55 8.21
N ASP A 44 -1.64 -13.26 8.49
CA ASP A 44 -1.44 -14.01 9.73
C ASP A 44 -0.47 -13.30 10.70
N ASP A 45 0.32 -12.36 10.19
CA ASP A 45 1.22 -11.53 10.99
C ASP A 45 1.31 -10.07 10.48
N SER A 46 1.80 -9.18 11.32
CA SER A 46 2.03 -7.78 10.99
C SER A 46 3.09 -7.10 11.84
N GLU A 47 3.79 -6.14 11.25
CA GLU A 47 4.81 -5.33 11.91
C GLU A 47 4.49 -3.84 11.73
N LEU A 48 4.45 -3.08 12.83
CA LEU A 48 4.41 -1.62 12.77
C LEU A 48 5.84 -1.07 12.76
N THR A 49 6.14 -0.29 11.74
CA THR A 49 7.43 0.39 11.56
C THR A 49 7.44 1.78 12.20
N ASP A 50 8.63 2.36 12.38
CA ASP A 50 8.81 3.74 12.86
C ASP A 50 8.27 4.80 11.87
N ASP A 51 8.03 4.40 10.62
CA ASP A 51 7.48 5.27 9.57
C ASP A 51 5.95 5.23 9.50
N ASP A 52 5.25 4.80 10.55
CA ASP A 52 3.79 4.68 10.61
C ASP A 52 3.20 3.79 9.49
N VAL A 53 3.95 2.77 9.09
CA VAL A 53 3.52 1.75 8.13
C VAL A 53 3.39 0.41 8.85
N ILE A 54 2.21 -0.21 8.73
CA ILE A 54 2.00 -1.59 9.12
C ILE A 54 2.24 -2.47 7.89
N ILE A 55 3.27 -3.31 7.97
CA ILE A 55 3.56 -4.35 6.98
C ILE A 55 2.70 -5.56 7.33
N ARG A 56 2.01 -6.12 6.33
CA ARG A 56 1.10 -7.26 6.51
C ARG A 56 1.68 -8.49 5.83
N TYR A 57 1.78 -9.60 6.57
CA TYR A 57 2.39 -10.83 6.10
C TYR A 57 1.39 -11.99 6.03
N GLN A 58 1.64 -12.93 5.13
CA GLN A 58 1.06 -14.27 5.14
C GLN A 58 2.21 -15.28 5.06
N GLY A 59 2.56 -15.89 6.19
CA GLY A 59 3.85 -16.57 6.34
C GLY A 59 4.99 -15.59 6.13
N ASP A 60 5.95 -15.94 5.27
CA ASP A 60 7.11 -15.08 4.95
C ASP A 60 6.83 -14.07 3.81
N GLU A 61 5.62 -14.04 3.26
CA GLU A 61 5.26 -13.18 2.12
C GLU A 61 4.62 -11.86 2.58
N VAL A 62 5.14 -10.73 2.11
CA VAL A 62 4.47 -9.43 2.25
C VAL A 62 3.25 -9.38 1.34
N ILE A 63 2.05 -9.30 1.92
CA ILE A 63 0.78 -9.29 1.17
C ILE A 63 0.12 -7.91 1.08
N GLY A 64 0.66 -6.91 1.79
CA GLY A 64 0.17 -5.54 1.72
C GLY A 64 0.74 -4.61 2.78
N TYR A 65 0.28 -3.36 2.72
CA TYR A 65 0.63 -2.29 3.64
C TYR A 65 -0.64 -1.59 4.13
N THR A 66 -0.63 -1.17 5.39
CA THR A 66 -1.54 -0.15 5.92
C THR A 66 -0.69 1.04 6.32
N ILE A 67 -0.82 2.14 5.58
CA ILE A 67 -0.04 3.36 5.78
C ILE A 67 -0.92 4.35 6.53
N LEU A 68 -0.50 4.72 7.74
CA LEU A 68 -1.20 5.66 8.60
C LEU A 68 -0.75 7.10 8.33
N HIS A 69 -1.56 8.06 8.78
CA HIS A 69 -1.26 9.50 8.74
C HIS A 69 -0.94 10.00 7.33
N ILE A 70 -1.76 9.61 6.35
CA ILE A 70 -1.52 9.95 4.94
C ILE A 70 -1.52 11.46 4.72
N SER A 71 -2.37 12.20 5.42
CA SER A 71 -2.46 13.64 5.30
C SER A 71 -1.17 14.34 5.72
N ASP A 72 -0.44 13.81 6.70
CA ASP A 72 0.84 14.36 7.18
C ASP A 72 2.00 14.11 6.22
N ARG A 73 1.90 13.04 5.41
CA ARG A 73 2.89 12.72 4.36
C ARG A 73 2.75 13.61 3.12
N ARG A 74 1.68 14.39 3.03
CA ARG A 74 1.48 15.37 1.95
C ARG A 74 2.25 16.65 2.26
N ALA A 75 3.58 16.55 2.34
CA ALA A 75 4.45 17.71 2.48
C ALA A 75 5.81 17.51 1.79
N SER A 76 5.83 17.56 0.45
CA SER A 76 6.61 18.49 -0.39
C SER A 76 6.49 18.15 -1.88
#